data_AF-W6LDT3-F1
#
_entry.id   AF-W6LDT3-F1
#
_cell.length_a   1.000
_cell.length_b   1.000
_cell.length_c   1.000
_cell.angle_alpha   90.00
_cell.angle_beta   90.00
_cell.angle_gamma   90.00
#
_symmetry.space_group_name_H-M   'P 1'
#
loop_
_entity.id
_entity.type
_entity.pdbx_description
1 polymer ?
#
loop_
_entity_poly.entity_id
_entity_poly.type
_entity_poly.pdbx_seq_one_letter_code
_entity_poly.pdbx_strand_id
1 'polypeptide(L)'
;MRTQTTWMALFCAMLLLMKLAHADNFALNVDASSLSDDVPKSAAPNMLASALGTVLGDNPACTVPNCNKCDPTDSSKCTRCSARYSLKEGVCVQCTLKYCRTCSTDANKCNICNTGYGVKDGACVPCTDKNCDLCSTDATKCTICYRGYGVKDGVCVSCTDENCIFCSTDSTKCSICNNRYAVKEGVCAPCTDKNCNLCSTDAKKCKICNTGYVVKDGVCVPCTHHNCIKCSTDANKCTNCSAGYGMKDGVCVSCTDLNCDICNPTDATKCSRCNTGYGMKDDTCVPCTDHNCIKCSTDANKCTNCSLGFTLSTQGKACVKSQGASRVSGPLFVGVLSALAVSVLL
;
A
#
# COMPACT_ATOMS: atom_id res chain seq x y z
N MET A 1 -36.91 -18.93 -11.78
CA MET A 1 -36.41 -18.49 -10.45
C MET A 1 -34.96 -18.92 -10.21
N ARG A 2 -34.02 -18.63 -11.11
CA ARG A 2 -32.58 -18.99 -10.95
C ARG A 2 -31.60 -17.88 -11.31
N THR A 3 -32.08 -16.65 -11.53
CA THR A 3 -31.29 -15.51 -12.00
C THR A 3 -31.22 -14.35 -11.01
N GLN A 4 -31.89 -14.41 -9.86
CA GLN A 4 -31.79 -13.37 -8.82
C GLN A 4 -30.79 -13.68 -7.69
N THR A 5 -30.44 -14.95 -7.48
CA THR A 5 -29.52 -15.36 -6.40
C THR A 5 -28.05 -15.12 -6.71
N THR A 6 -27.67 -15.02 -7.99
CA THR A 6 -26.28 -14.74 -8.41
C THR A 6 -25.92 -13.25 -8.30
N TRP A 7 -26.89 -12.35 -8.45
CA TRP A 7 -26.67 -10.90 -8.34
C TRP A 7 -26.46 -10.44 -6.89
N MET A 8 -27.17 -11.01 -5.91
CA MET A 8 -26.94 -10.70 -4.49
C MET A 8 -25.58 -11.20 -4.00
N ALA A 9 -25.07 -12.33 -4.51
CA ALA A 9 -23.75 -12.84 -4.16
C ALA A 9 -22.61 -11.96 -4.73
N LEU A 10 -22.78 -11.46 -5.96
CA LEU A 10 -21.84 -10.51 -6.58
C LEU A 10 -21.83 -9.15 -5.88
N PHE A 11 -22.99 -8.66 -5.43
CA PHE A 11 -23.10 -7.40 -4.69
C PHE A 11 -22.48 -7.50 -3.27
N CYS A 12 -22.66 -8.63 -2.58
CA CYS A 12 -22.01 -8.89 -1.29
C CYS A 12 -20.48 -9.04 -1.42
N ALA A 13 -19.99 -9.67 -2.51
CA ALA A 13 -18.56 -9.79 -2.77
C ALA A 13 -17.90 -8.44 -3.09
N MET A 14 -18.59 -7.55 -3.83
CA MET A 14 -18.10 -6.18 -4.06
C MET A 14 -18.07 -5.33 -2.77
N LEU A 15 -19.07 -5.46 -1.90
CA LEU A 15 -19.08 -4.76 -0.60
C LEU A 15 -17.99 -5.26 0.36
N LEU A 16 -17.62 -6.55 0.32
CA LEU A 16 -16.47 -7.09 1.05
C LEU A 16 -15.13 -6.58 0.49
N LEU A 17 -15.00 -6.48 -0.84
CA LEU A 17 -13.80 -5.95 -1.49
C LEU A 17 -13.63 -4.44 -1.26
N MET A 18 -14.72 -3.67 -1.17
CA MET A 18 -14.67 -2.24 -0.82
C MET A 18 -14.26 -2.00 0.65
N LYS A 19 -14.59 -2.92 1.57
CA LYS A 19 -14.10 -2.90 2.97
C LYS A 19 -12.63 -3.25 3.09
N LEU A 20 -12.11 -4.13 2.23
CA LEU A 20 -10.68 -4.48 2.20
C LEU A 20 -9.81 -3.38 1.55
N ALA A 21 -10.33 -2.65 0.57
CA ALA A 21 -9.61 -1.53 -0.06
C ALA A 21 -9.39 -0.31 0.85
N HIS A 22 -10.13 -0.17 1.96
CA HIS A 22 -9.92 0.88 2.96
C HIS A 22 -8.90 0.50 4.04
N ALA A 23 -8.41 -0.75 4.07
CA ALA A 23 -7.47 -1.22 5.09
C ALA A 23 -5.99 -0.99 4.74
N ASP A 24 -5.65 -0.81 3.45
CA ASP A 24 -4.24 -0.78 3.00
C ASP A 24 -3.70 0.60 2.63
N ASN A 25 -4.45 1.67 2.90
CA ASN A 25 -4.00 3.03 2.60
C ASN A 25 -4.12 3.92 3.84
N PHE A 26 -3.28 3.67 4.85
CA PHE A 26 -2.77 4.70 5.80
C PHE A 26 -1.76 4.05 6.75
N ALA A 27 -0.67 3.48 6.21
CA ALA A 27 0.56 3.29 6.96
C ALA A 27 1.39 4.58 6.87
N LEU A 28 0.90 5.65 7.50
CA LEU A 28 1.80 6.74 7.91
C LEU A 28 2.47 6.29 9.20
N ASN A 29 3.78 6.06 9.13
CA ASN A 29 4.66 6.03 10.29
C ASN A 29 4.41 7.30 11.12
N VAL A 30 3.67 7.15 12.21
CA VAL A 30 3.76 8.04 13.35
C VAL A 30 4.72 7.33 14.29
N ASP A 31 6.00 7.68 14.18
CA ASP A 31 6.97 7.34 15.22
C ASP A 31 6.51 8.03 16.51
N ALA A 32 5.92 7.23 17.40
CA ALA A 32 5.75 7.59 18.79
C ALA A 32 7.13 7.51 19.45
N SER A 33 7.83 8.64 19.48
CA SER A 33 9.02 8.84 20.30
C SER A 33 9.07 10.30 20.76
N SER A 34 8.30 10.61 21.80
CA SER A 34 8.54 11.81 22.61
C SER A 34 8.47 11.42 24.07
N LEU A 35 9.63 11.10 24.65
CA LEU A 35 9.93 11.17 26.08
C LEU A 35 11.43 10.95 26.26
N SER A 36 12.20 12.05 26.20
CA SER A 36 13.27 12.36 27.13
C SER A 36 13.93 13.68 26.73
N ASP A 37 13.71 14.71 27.56
CA ASP A 37 14.53 15.91 27.62
C ASP A 37 15.95 15.57 28.14
N ASP A 38 16.86 16.54 27.95
CA ASP A 38 18.24 16.66 28.47
C ASP A 38 19.41 16.00 27.71
N VAL A 39 20.00 16.74 26.75
CA VAL A 39 21.46 16.72 26.52
C VAL A 39 21.98 18.15 26.23
N PRO A 40 23.01 18.64 26.96
CA PRO A 40 23.59 19.97 26.76
C PRO A 40 24.57 20.04 25.57
N LYS A 41 24.67 21.25 24.99
CA LYS A 41 25.65 21.66 23.98
C LYS A 41 27.09 21.43 24.47
N SER A 42 27.94 20.79 23.68
CA SER A 42 29.40 20.99 23.74
C SER A 42 30.08 20.84 22.38
N ALA A 43 30.69 21.96 21.98
CA ALA A 43 31.95 22.15 21.24
C ALA A 43 32.37 21.13 20.16
N ALA A 44 32.44 21.63 18.92
CA ALA A 44 33.33 21.11 17.88
C ALA A 44 34.80 21.46 18.20
N PRO A 45 35.75 20.62 17.76
CA PRO A 45 36.99 21.14 17.21
C PRO A 45 37.29 20.61 15.80
N ASN A 46 37.84 21.52 15.00
CA ASN A 46 38.44 21.34 13.68
C ASN A 46 39.48 20.21 13.62
N MET A 47 39.49 19.45 12.53
CA MET A 47 40.71 18.92 11.91
C MET A 47 40.56 18.98 10.38
N LEU A 48 41.52 19.65 9.74
CA LEU A 48 41.69 19.81 8.31
C LEU A 48 42.35 18.57 7.68
N ALA A 49 41.85 18.21 6.49
CA ALA A 49 42.52 17.67 5.29
C ALA A 49 43.47 16.45 5.38
N SER A 50 43.10 15.39 4.65
CA SER A 50 44.02 14.69 3.72
C SER A 50 43.25 13.87 2.68
N ALA A 51 43.77 13.86 1.45
CA ALA A 51 43.12 13.44 0.21
C ALA A 51 43.22 11.93 -0.11
N LEU A 52 42.41 11.55 -1.12
CA LEU A 52 42.49 10.39 -2.03
C LEU A 52 42.04 9.01 -1.49
N GLY A 53 40.93 8.53 -2.05
CA GLY A 53 40.45 7.15 -1.91
C GLY A 53 39.04 6.99 -2.46
N THR A 54 38.91 6.89 -3.78
CA THR A 54 37.68 6.43 -4.44
C THR A 54 37.33 5.02 -3.96
N VAL A 55 36.16 4.85 -3.32
CA VAL A 55 35.37 3.62 -3.42
C VAL A 55 33.91 4.03 -3.61
N LEU A 56 33.51 4.11 -4.88
CA LEU A 56 32.14 3.77 -5.26
C LEU A 56 31.98 2.29 -4.89
N GLY A 57 31.38 2.03 -3.74
CA GLY A 57 30.99 0.70 -3.31
C GLY A 57 29.48 0.68 -3.25
N ASP A 58 28.85 0.09 -4.25
CA ASP A 58 27.46 -0.35 -4.16
C ASP A 58 27.30 -1.08 -2.83
N ASN A 59 26.46 -0.55 -1.93
CA ASN A 59 26.20 -1.22 -0.66
C ASN A 59 25.68 -2.62 -1.01
N PRO A 60 26.41 -3.71 -0.66
CA PRO A 60 26.05 -5.04 -1.09
C PRO A 60 24.62 -5.34 -0.67
N ALA A 61 23.81 -5.82 -1.61
CA ALA A 61 22.42 -6.16 -1.35
C ALA A 61 22.36 -7.16 -0.20
N CYS A 62 21.62 -6.80 0.85
CA CYS A 62 21.47 -7.56 2.08
C CYS A 62 21.13 -9.03 1.75
N THR A 63 22.00 -9.98 2.13
CA THR A 63 21.86 -11.39 1.75
C THR A 63 21.06 -12.20 2.77
N VAL A 64 20.76 -11.62 3.94
CA VAL A 64 20.02 -12.28 5.02
C VAL A 64 18.52 -12.29 4.70
N PRO A 65 17.87 -13.47 4.56
CA PRO A 65 16.44 -13.54 4.33
C PRO A 65 15.64 -12.90 5.46
N ASN A 66 14.54 -12.22 5.10
CA ASN A 66 13.66 -11.54 6.05
C ASN A 66 14.37 -10.49 6.92
N CYS A 67 15.40 -9.84 6.36
CA CYS A 67 16.11 -8.74 6.99
C CYS A 67 15.69 -7.40 6.39
N ASN A 68 15.24 -6.47 7.24
CA ASN A 68 14.91 -5.10 6.86
C ASN A 68 16.13 -4.18 6.84
N LYS A 69 17.20 -4.53 7.57
CA LYS A 69 18.44 -3.75 7.65
C LYS A 69 19.62 -4.65 7.97
N CYS A 70 20.56 -4.75 7.04
CA CYS A 70 21.83 -5.43 7.28
C CYS A 70 22.81 -4.54 8.07
N ASP A 71 23.84 -5.16 8.65
CA ASP A 71 25.00 -4.47 9.20
C ASP A 71 25.74 -3.75 8.06
N PRO A 72 26.09 -2.46 8.23
CA PRO A 72 26.78 -1.69 7.19
C PRO A 72 28.21 -2.18 6.90
N THR A 73 28.80 -2.99 7.78
CA THR A 73 30.15 -3.55 7.68
C THR A 73 30.17 -5.03 7.30
N ASP A 74 29.02 -5.71 7.36
CA ASP A 74 28.90 -7.15 7.11
C ASP A 74 27.50 -7.49 6.54
N SER A 75 27.38 -7.59 5.21
CA SER A 75 26.09 -7.86 4.55
C SER A 75 25.50 -9.24 4.83
N SER A 76 26.26 -10.12 5.50
CA SER A 76 25.78 -11.43 5.98
C SER A 76 25.12 -11.36 7.35
N LYS A 77 25.15 -10.20 8.01
CA LYS A 77 24.52 -9.96 9.31
C LYS A 77 23.37 -8.99 9.19
N CYS A 78 22.28 -9.33 9.84
CA CYS A 78 21.12 -8.48 10.01
C CYS A 78 21.21 -7.70 11.32
N THR A 79 20.76 -6.45 11.32
CA THR A 79 20.57 -5.62 12.52
C THR A 79 19.10 -5.38 12.82
N ARG A 80 18.20 -5.58 11.83
CA ARG A 80 16.75 -5.49 12.04
C ARG A 80 15.99 -6.43 11.11
N CYS A 81 15.28 -7.38 11.70
CA CYS A 81 14.47 -8.35 10.95
C CYS A 81 13.10 -7.80 10.52
N SER A 82 12.48 -8.49 9.57
CA SER A 82 11.07 -8.33 9.20
C SER A 82 10.15 -8.70 10.37
N ALA A 83 8.92 -8.19 10.36
CA ALA A 83 7.92 -8.59 11.34
C ALA A 83 7.75 -10.12 11.36
N ARG A 84 7.54 -10.71 12.54
CA ARG A 84 7.50 -12.18 12.80
C ARG A 84 8.84 -12.89 12.76
N TYR A 85 9.95 -12.16 12.61
CA TYR A 85 11.30 -12.69 12.72
C TYR A 85 12.08 -11.94 13.80
N SER A 86 12.92 -12.66 14.53
CA SER A 86 13.77 -12.12 15.58
C SER A 86 15.23 -12.29 15.27
N LEU A 87 16.01 -11.30 15.70
CA LEU A 87 17.45 -11.28 15.48
C LEU A 87 18.13 -12.24 16.46
N LYS A 88 18.81 -13.25 15.92
CA LYS A 88 19.65 -14.18 16.68
C LYS A 88 21.00 -14.31 15.97
N GLU A 89 22.05 -13.82 16.63
CA GLU A 89 23.44 -13.90 16.13
C GLU A 89 23.63 -13.38 14.69
N GLY A 90 22.97 -12.26 14.35
CA GLY A 90 23.05 -11.69 13.00
C GLY A 90 22.10 -12.31 11.98
N VAL A 91 21.27 -13.30 12.35
CA VAL A 91 20.33 -13.96 11.44
C VAL A 91 18.89 -13.76 11.92
N CYS A 92 17.94 -13.74 10.98
CA CYS A 92 16.52 -13.60 11.27
C CYS A 92 15.84 -14.96 11.39
N VAL A 93 15.42 -15.30 12.61
CA VAL A 93 14.75 -16.56 12.94
C VAL A 93 13.26 -16.31 13.12
N GLN A 94 12.43 -17.13 12.49
CA GLN A 94 10.97 -17.00 12.59
C GLN A 94 10.48 -17.33 14.00
N CYS A 95 9.55 -16.52 14.51
CA CYS A 95 8.89 -16.81 15.78
C CYS A 95 8.00 -18.04 15.69
N THR A 96 8.11 -18.94 16.67
CA THR A 96 7.35 -20.20 16.74
C THR A 96 6.03 -20.04 17.52
N LEU A 97 5.95 -19.05 18.40
CA LEU A 97 4.79 -18.78 19.23
C LEU A 97 3.61 -18.20 18.42
N LYS A 98 2.42 -18.77 18.65
CA LYS A 98 1.16 -18.24 18.10
C LYS A 98 0.91 -16.82 18.63
N TYR A 99 0.39 -15.97 17.74
CA TYR A 99 0.06 -14.58 18.02
C TYR A 99 1.25 -13.70 18.47
N CYS A 100 2.48 -14.18 18.33
CA CYS A 100 3.67 -13.40 18.61
C CYS A 100 4.08 -12.58 17.37
N ARG A 101 4.22 -11.27 17.54
CA ARG A 101 4.68 -10.36 16.49
C ARG A 101 6.20 -10.27 16.45
N THR A 102 6.84 -10.19 17.61
CA THR A 102 8.29 -10.24 17.76
C THR A 102 8.65 -11.08 18.98
N CYS A 103 9.55 -12.03 18.80
CA CYS A 103 10.07 -12.88 19.87
C CYS A 103 11.43 -12.37 20.35
N SER A 104 11.91 -12.88 21.48
CA SER A 104 13.24 -12.60 21.99
C SER A 104 14.31 -13.36 21.19
N THR A 105 15.55 -13.42 21.69
CA THR A 105 16.59 -14.32 21.18
C THR A 105 16.22 -15.80 21.36
N ASP A 106 15.32 -16.10 22.30
CA ASP A 106 14.57 -17.35 22.37
C ASP A 106 13.28 -17.21 21.56
N ALA A 107 13.16 -18.00 20.49
CA ALA A 107 12.00 -18.02 19.60
C ALA A 107 10.69 -18.46 20.31
N ASN A 108 10.81 -19.08 21.48
CA ASN A 108 9.70 -19.50 22.34
C ASN A 108 9.34 -18.48 23.42
N LYS A 109 9.91 -17.26 23.38
CA LYS A 109 9.51 -16.15 24.26
C LYS A 109 9.14 -14.93 23.42
N CYS A 110 7.95 -14.40 23.64
CA CYS A 110 7.44 -13.25 22.93
C CYS A 110 7.79 -11.94 23.65
N ASN A 111 8.21 -10.93 22.90
CA ASN A 111 8.42 -9.57 23.38
C ASN A 111 7.22 -8.67 23.05
N ILE A 112 6.65 -8.83 21.85
CA ILE A 112 5.49 -8.06 21.40
C ILE A 112 4.49 -9.02 20.74
N CYS A 113 3.27 -9.02 21.24
CA CYS A 113 2.18 -9.81 20.68
C CYS A 113 1.47 -9.09 19.53
N ASN A 114 0.67 -9.84 18.78
CA ASN A 114 -0.28 -9.28 17.82
C ASN A 114 -1.35 -8.47 18.55
N THR A 115 -2.04 -7.63 17.79
CA THR A 115 -3.21 -6.85 18.23
C THR A 115 -4.23 -7.74 18.94
N GLY A 116 -4.72 -7.31 20.11
CA GLY A 116 -5.65 -8.04 20.98
C GLY A 116 -4.99 -9.01 21.98
N TYR A 117 -3.65 -9.01 22.10
CA TYR A 117 -2.92 -9.92 22.99
C TYR A 117 -1.85 -9.16 23.81
N GLY A 118 -1.57 -9.64 25.03
CA GLY A 118 -0.49 -9.18 25.90
C GLY A 118 0.51 -10.29 26.19
N VAL A 119 1.74 -9.94 26.57
CA VAL A 119 2.78 -10.92 26.92
C VAL A 119 2.63 -11.32 28.37
N LYS A 120 2.35 -12.60 28.65
CA LYS A 120 2.36 -13.17 30.00
C LYS A 120 3.26 -14.39 30.03
N ASP A 121 4.27 -14.37 30.92
CA ASP A 121 5.27 -15.45 31.07
C ASP A 121 5.96 -15.84 29.75
N GLY A 122 6.20 -14.86 28.88
CA GLY A 122 6.81 -15.07 27.57
C GLY A 122 5.87 -15.61 26.49
N ALA A 123 4.58 -15.84 26.77
CA ALA A 123 3.57 -16.23 25.80
C ALA A 123 2.56 -15.12 25.54
N CYS A 124 1.89 -15.16 24.38
CA CYS A 124 0.82 -14.21 24.07
C CYS A 124 -0.53 -14.72 24.57
N VAL A 125 -1.14 -13.95 25.45
CA VAL A 125 -2.48 -14.22 26.00
C VAL A 125 -3.48 -13.18 25.50
N PRO A 126 -4.71 -13.57 25.17
CA PRO A 126 -5.70 -12.62 24.67
C PRO A 126 -6.07 -11.62 25.76
N CYS A 127 -6.27 -10.36 25.36
CA CYS A 127 -6.76 -9.34 26.27
C CYS A 127 -8.21 -9.61 26.66
N THR A 128 -8.55 -9.30 27.90
CA THR A 128 -9.90 -9.52 28.44
C THR A 128 -10.88 -8.48 27.91
N ASP A 129 -10.42 -7.23 27.79
CA ASP A 129 -11.17 -6.15 27.20
C ASP A 129 -11.16 -6.26 25.67
N LYS A 130 -12.35 -6.34 25.06
CA LYS A 130 -12.53 -6.46 23.61
C LYS A 130 -12.16 -5.20 22.85
N ASN A 131 -12.10 -4.06 23.53
CA ASN A 131 -11.70 -2.78 22.94
C ASN A 131 -10.19 -2.51 23.10
N CYS A 132 -9.44 -3.49 23.62
CA CYS A 132 -8.02 -3.38 23.87
C CYS A 132 -7.18 -3.88 22.69
N ASP A 133 -6.30 -3.02 22.18
CA ASP A 133 -5.33 -3.38 21.14
C ASP A 133 -4.10 -4.07 21.74
N LEU A 134 -3.63 -3.62 22.90
CA LEU A 134 -2.51 -4.24 23.62
C LEU A 134 -2.77 -4.18 25.12
N CYS A 135 -2.67 -5.32 25.80
CA CYS A 135 -2.70 -5.41 27.26
C CYS A 135 -1.31 -5.72 27.81
N SER A 136 -1.14 -5.43 29.10
CA SER A 136 0.07 -5.70 29.86
C SER A 136 0.28 -7.20 30.10
N THR A 137 1.20 -7.54 31.02
CA THR A 137 1.35 -8.90 31.54
C THR A 137 0.12 -9.41 32.30
N ASP A 138 -0.68 -8.48 32.82
CA ASP A 138 -2.05 -8.73 33.23
C ASP A 138 -3.00 -8.50 32.05
N ALA A 139 -3.63 -9.57 31.57
CA ALA A 139 -4.58 -9.56 30.46
C ALA A 139 -5.85 -8.73 30.75
N THR A 140 -6.10 -8.35 32.01
CA THR A 140 -7.20 -7.46 32.40
C THR A 140 -6.81 -5.98 32.34
N LYS A 141 -5.52 -5.67 32.20
CA LYS A 141 -4.98 -4.31 32.16
C LYS A 141 -4.53 -3.95 30.75
N CYS A 142 -5.36 -3.19 30.06
CA CYS A 142 -5.08 -2.62 28.76
C CYS A 142 -4.07 -1.46 28.85
N THR A 143 -3.12 -1.43 27.92
CA THR A 143 -2.11 -0.38 27.78
C THR A 143 -2.32 0.44 26.50
N ILE A 144 -2.92 -0.14 25.47
CA ILE A 144 -3.28 0.54 24.22
C ILE A 144 -4.67 0.10 23.80
N CYS A 145 -5.58 1.05 23.61
CA CYS A 145 -6.94 0.78 23.16
C CYS A 145 -7.07 0.86 21.64
N TYR A 146 -8.14 0.28 21.09
CA TYR A 146 -8.52 0.54 19.71
C TYR A 146 -8.96 2.00 19.50
N ARG A 147 -8.98 2.42 18.23
CA ARG A 147 -9.45 3.76 17.83
C ARG A 147 -10.87 4.01 18.38
N GLY A 148 -11.09 5.22 18.90
CA GLY A 148 -12.32 5.67 19.56
C GLY A 148 -12.33 5.45 21.08
N TYR A 149 -11.23 4.99 21.67
CA TYR A 149 -11.11 4.68 23.09
C TYR A 149 -9.84 5.27 23.72
N GLY A 150 -9.87 5.44 25.04
CA GLY A 150 -8.73 5.82 25.88
C GLY A 150 -8.59 4.86 27.07
N VAL A 151 -7.37 4.71 27.60
CA VAL A 151 -7.12 3.85 28.76
C VAL A 151 -7.48 4.60 30.03
N LYS A 152 -8.42 4.07 30.82
CA LYS A 152 -8.76 4.54 32.16
C LYS A 152 -8.69 3.37 33.14
N ASP A 153 -7.82 3.47 34.14
CA ASP A 153 -7.59 2.44 35.17
C ASP A 153 -7.25 1.04 34.62
N GLY A 154 -6.65 1.01 33.42
CA GLY A 154 -6.29 -0.21 32.70
C GLY A 154 -7.44 -0.83 31.91
N VAL A 155 -8.53 -0.12 31.66
CA VAL A 155 -9.65 -0.57 30.81
C VAL A 155 -9.88 0.47 29.71
N CYS A 156 -10.34 0.04 28.55
CA CYS A 156 -10.66 0.92 27.44
C CYS A 156 -12.05 1.51 27.58
N VAL A 157 -12.11 2.83 27.70
CA VAL A 157 -13.35 3.60 27.79
C VAL A 157 -13.52 4.39 26.50
N SER A 158 -14.74 4.39 25.98
CA SER A 158 -15.06 5.10 24.74
C SER A 158 -14.89 6.61 24.93
N CYS A 159 -14.28 7.25 23.95
CA CYS A 159 -14.13 8.70 23.93
C CYS A 159 -15.49 9.37 23.74
N THR A 160 -15.72 10.46 24.45
CA THR A 160 -17.01 11.17 24.40
C THR A 160 -17.17 11.98 23.12
N ASP A 161 -16.07 12.42 22.51
CA ASP A 161 -16.06 13.15 21.25
C ASP A 161 -15.96 12.18 20.06
N GLU A 162 -16.96 12.18 19.18
CA GLU A 162 -17.02 11.31 17.99
C GLU A 162 -15.89 11.58 16.99
N ASN A 163 -15.29 12.77 17.01
CA ASN A 163 -14.17 13.13 16.16
C ASN A 163 -12.82 12.79 16.81
N CYS A 164 -12.82 12.13 17.97
CA CYS A 164 -11.62 11.72 18.66
C CYS A 164 -11.17 10.30 18.25
N ILE A 165 -9.92 10.17 17.80
CA ILE A 165 -9.29 8.87 17.57
C ILE A 165 -8.85 8.25 18.89
N PHE A 166 -8.23 9.03 19.79
CA PHE A 166 -7.76 8.56 21.08
C PHE A 166 -7.94 9.64 22.14
N CYS A 167 -8.58 9.31 23.25
CA CYS A 167 -8.72 10.15 24.42
C CYS A 167 -7.71 9.75 25.50
N SER A 168 -7.47 10.67 26.42
CA SER A 168 -6.63 10.46 27.59
C SER A 168 -7.30 9.53 28.62
N THR A 169 -6.77 9.49 29.84
CA THR A 169 -7.42 8.83 30.98
C THR A 169 -8.78 9.46 31.34
N ASP A 170 -8.98 10.73 30.96
CA ASP A 170 -10.29 11.37 30.92
C ASP A 170 -10.88 11.20 29.51
N SER A 171 -12.00 10.46 29.42
CA SER A 171 -12.70 10.17 28.17
C SER A 171 -13.28 11.42 27.47
N THR A 172 -13.40 12.53 28.20
CA THR A 172 -13.82 13.83 27.66
C THR A 172 -12.66 14.63 27.05
N LYS A 173 -11.42 14.19 27.27
CA LYS A 173 -10.21 14.85 26.80
C LYS A 173 -9.54 14.05 25.69
N CYS A 174 -9.71 14.49 24.47
CA CYS A 174 -9.08 13.94 23.29
C CYS A 174 -7.59 14.29 23.20
N SER A 175 -6.78 13.28 22.91
CA SER A 175 -5.35 13.40 22.66
C SER A 175 -5.02 13.42 21.16
N ILE A 176 -5.80 12.72 20.34
CA ILE A 176 -5.61 12.64 18.88
C ILE A 176 -6.98 12.70 18.20
N CYS A 177 -7.18 13.67 17.32
CA CYS A 177 -8.42 13.85 16.57
C CYS A 177 -8.36 13.21 15.18
N ASN A 178 -9.54 12.97 14.60
CA ASN A 178 -9.70 12.61 13.20
C ASN A 178 -9.09 13.68 12.29
N ASN A 179 -8.72 13.28 11.07
CA ASN A 179 -8.32 14.23 10.04
C ASN A 179 -9.39 15.33 9.89
N ARG A 180 -8.95 16.56 9.59
CA ARG A 180 -9.76 17.80 9.56
C ARG A 180 -10.17 18.33 10.92
N TYR A 181 -9.68 17.77 12.01
CA TYR A 181 -9.85 18.29 13.37
C TYR A 181 -8.50 18.42 14.07
N ALA A 182 -8.43 19.34 15.03
CA ALA A 182 -7.29 19.51 15.92
C ALA A 182 -7.75 19.55 17.38
N VAL A 183 -6.88 19.08 18.27
CA VAL A 183 -7.11 19.13 19.71
C VAL A 183 -7.04 20.59 20.16
N LYS A 184 -8.15 21.09 20.71
CA LYS A 184 -8.25 22.40 21.36
C LYS A 184 -8.86 22.19 22.74
N GLU A 185 -8.10 22.46 23.80
CA GLU A 185 -8.55 22.30 25.21
C GLU A 185 -9.06 20.88 25.54
N GLY A 186 -8.54 19.88 24.82
CA GLY A 186 -8.94 18.48 24.95
C GLY A 186 -10.20 18.10 24.18
N VAL A 187 -10.73 18.93 23.29
CA VAL A 187 -11.82 18.53 22.37
C VAL A 187 -11.38 18.69 20.92
N CYS A 188 -11.99 17.95 20.00
CA CYS A 188 -11.68 18.01 18.59
C CYS A 188 -12.45 19.14 17.91
N ALA A 189 -11.74 20.25 17.66
CA ALA A 189 -12.28 21.37 16.92
C ALA A 189 -11.96 21.22 15.43
N PRO A 190 -12.90 21.49 14.51
CA PRO A 190 -12.66 21.39 13.09
C PRO A 190 -11.62 22.43 12.63
N CYS A 191 -10.80 22.06 11.64
CA CYS A 191 -9.92 22.98 10.95
C CYS A 191 -10.76 24.09 10.29
N THR A 192 -10.29 25.34 10.37
CA THR A 192 -11.03 26.49 9.82
C THR A 192 -10.99 26.50 8.29
N ASP A 193 -9.86 26.08 7.72
CA ASP A 193 -9.71 25.93 6.27
C ASP A 193 -10.29 24.58 5.81
N LYS A 194 -11.31 24.63 4.94
CA LYS A 194 -11.99 23.44 4.39
C LYS A 194 -11.08 22.56 3.53
N ASN A 195 -10.02 23.15 2.97
CA ASN A 195 -9.01 22.47 2.17
C ASN A 195 -7.85 21.93 3.01
N CYS A 196 -7.89 22.13 4.33
CA CYS A 196 -6.93 21.56 5.25
C CYS A 196 -7.29 20.12 5.63
N ASN A 197 -6.34 19.21 5.46
CA ASN A 197 -6.46 17.82 5.89
C ASN A 197 -6.01 17.63 7.34
N LEU A 198 -4.95 18.33 7.75
CA LEU A 198 -4.42 18.33 9.11
C LEU A 198 -4.01 19.74 9.50
N CYS A 199 -4.71 20.33 10.48
CA CYS A 199 -4.32 21.60 11.08
C CYS A 199 -3.42 21.40 12.31
N SER A 200 -2.77 22.48 12.72
CA SER A 200 -2.01 22.53 13.97
C SER A 200 -2.94 22.64 15.18
N THR A 201 -2.38 22.77 16.38
CA THR A 201 -3.16 23.11 17.59
C THR A 201 -3.94 24.42 17.44
N ASP A 202 -3.43 25.35 16.63
CA ASP A 202 -4.23 26.43 16.07
C ASP A 202 -4.97 25.92 14.82
N ALA A 203 -6.29 25.76 14.95
CA ALA A 203 -7.18 25.27 13.90
C ALA A 203 -7.21 26.17 12.64
N LYS A 204 -6.67 27.40 12.72
CA LYS A 204 -6.50 28.30 11.57
C LYS A 204 -5.26 28.00 10.74
N LYS A 205 -4.27 27.31 11.31
CA LYS A 205 -3.00 26.98 10.65
C LYS A 205 -3.00 25.54 10.16
N CYS A 206 -2.90 25.36 8.87
CA CYS A 206 -2.80 24.06 8.22
C CYS A 206 -1.35 23.55 8.15
N LYS A 207 -1.16 22.27 8.45
CA LYS A 207 0.10 21.53 8.28
C LYS A 207 0.09 20.67 7.01
N ILE A 208 -1.05 20.07 6.68
CA ILE A 208 -1.20 19.22 5.49
C ILE A 208 -2.51 19.58 4.81
N CYS A 209 -2.45 19.96 3.54
CA CYS A 209 -3.62 20.27 2.74
C CYS A 209 -4.18 19.01 2.05
N ASN A 210 -5.44 19.09 1.62
CA ASN A 210 -6.03 18.09 0.75
C ASN A 210 -5.30 18.06 -0.60
N THR A 211 -5.41 16.95 -1.33
CA THR A 211 -4.87 16.80 -2.69
C THR A 211 -5.28 17.99 -3.58
N GLY A 212 -4.35 18.49 -4.37
CA GLY A 212 -4.54 19.69 -5.21
C GLY A 212 -4.26 21.03 -4.52
N TYR A 213 -3.84 21.02 -3.24
CA TYR A 213 -3.51 22.22 -2.47
C TYR A 213 -2.13 22.10 -1.82
N VAL A 214 -1.50 23.24 -1.56
CA VAL A 214 -0.25 23.35 -0.79
C VAL A 214 -0.40 24.36 0.35
N VAL A 215 0.33 24.12 1.43
CA VAL A 215 0.41 25.07 2.55
C VAL A 215 1.25 26.28 2.14
N LYS A 216 0.66 27.46 2.24
CA LYS A 216 1.33 28.76 2.12
C LYS A 216 0.90 29.63 3.29
N ASP A 217 1.85 30.10 4.09
CA ASP A 217 1.59 30.93 5.29
C ASP A 217 0.58 30.33 6.28
N GLY A 218 0.55 29.00 6.36
CA GLY A 218 -0.37 28.26 7.24
C GLY A 218 -1.79 28.12 6.68
N VAL A 219 -2.06 28.47 5.43
CA VAL A 219 -3.36 28.22 4.77
C VAL A 219 -3.17 27.38 3.52
N CYS A 220 -4.23 26.70 3.08
CA CYS A 220 -4.19 25.87 1.88
C CYS A 220 -4.56 26.68 0.65
N VAL A 221 -3.60 26.83 -0.25
CA VAL A 221 -3.79 27.46 -1.56
C VAL A 221 -3.80 26.40 -2.65
N PRO A 222 -4.68 26.51 -3.67
CA PRO A 222 -4.74 25.53 -4.73
C PRO A 222 -3.46 25.55 -5.56
N CYS A 223 -3.06 24.38 -6.06
CA CYS A 223 -2.07 24.31 -7.13
C CYS A 223 -2.63 25.03 -8.36
N THR A 224 -1.82 25.87 -8.99
CA THR A 224 -2.29 26.76 -10.06
C THR A 224 -2.21 26.12 -11.44
N HIS A 225 -1.32 25.14 -11.63
CA HIS A 225 -1.16 24.46 -12.91
C HIS A 225 -2.28 23.45 -13.18
N HIS A 226 -2.84 23.47 -14.39
CA HIS A 226 -3.86 22.51 -14.80
C HIS A 226 -3.33 21.07 -14.78
N ASN A 227 -4.19 20.11 -14.47
CA ASN A 227 -3.87 18.69 -14.29
C ASN A 227 -2.82 18.37 -13.20
N CYS A 228 -2.48 19.32 -12.33
CA CYS A 228 -1.59 19.07 -11.20
C CYS A 228 -2.37 18.60 -9.97
N ILE A 229 -2.06 17.41 -9.45
CA ILE A 229 -2.68 16.89 -8.22
C ILE A 229 -1.83 17.13 -6.97
N LYS A 230 -0.53 17.42 -7.15
CA LYS A 230 0.36 17.79 -6.05
C LYS A 230 1.41 18.79 -6.55
N CYS A 231 1.45 19.97 -5.95
CA CYS A 231 2.49 20.96 -6.20
C CYS A 231 3.54 20.96 -5.07
N SER A 232 4.69 21.54 -5.38
CA SER A 232 5.73 21.84 -4.41
C SER A 232 5.29 22.98 -3.47
N THR A 233 6.19 23.45 -2.60
CA THR A 233 5.96 24.68 -1.80
C THR A 233 5.63 25.91 -2.66
N ASP A 234 6.04 25.92 -3.93
CA ASP A 234 5.51 26.82 -4.95
C ASP A 234 4.29 26.18 -5.63
N ALA A 235 3.13 26.82 -5.49
CA ALA A 235 1.86 26.37 -6.05
C ALA A 235 1.85 26.28 -7.58
N ASN A 236 2.80 26.93 -8.26
CA ASN A 236 2.96 26.89 -9.71
C ASN A 236 3.82 25.71 -10.20
N LYS A 237 4.59 25.09 -9.30
CA LYS A 237 5.46 23.96 -9.65
C LYS A 237 4.80 22.66 -9.23
N CYS A 238 4.38 21.89 -10.22
CA CYS A 238 3.84 20.58 -10.01
C CYS A 238 4.93 19.56 -9.65
N THR A 239 4.56 18.60 -8.81
CA THR A 239 5.39 17.44 -8.42
C THR A 239 4.70 16.13 -8.73
N ASN A 240 3.40 16.14 -9.00
CA ASN A 240 2.65 14.96 -9.41
C ASN A 240 1.44 15.36 -10.24
N CYS A 241 1.34 14.78 -11.44
CA CYS A 241 0.29 15.08 -12.40
C CYS A 241 -0.88 14.08 -12.32
N SER A 242 -2.02 14.50 -12.88
CA SER A 242 -3.21 13.65 -13.05
C SER A 242 -2.92 12.52 -14.04
N ALA A 243 -3.72 11.45 -14.00
CA ALA A 243 -3.59 10.36 -14.97
C ALA A 243 -3.66 10.87 -16.42
N GLY A 244 -2.78 10.35 -17.29
CA GLY A 244 -2.63 10.80 -18.68
C GLY A 244 -1.70 12.01 -18.87
N TYR A 245 -1.18 12.58 -17.77
CA TYR A 245 -0.21 13.66 -17.77
C TYR A 245 1.02 13.26 -16.97
N GLY A 246 2.18 13.76 -17.38
CA GLY A 246 3.42 13.62 -16.63
C GLY A 246 4.09 14.96 -16.43
N MET A 247 5.03 14.99 -15.48
CA MET A 247 5.78 16.21 -15.18
C MET A 247 6.88 16.43 -16.22
N LYS A 248 7.00 17.65 -16.72
CA LYS A 248 8.14 18.15 -17.48
C LYS A 248 8.44 19.56 -17.01
N ASP A 249 9.66 19.83 -16.56
CA ASP A 249 10.09 21.16 -16.08
C ASP A 249 9.18 21.78 -15.00
N GLY A 250 8.65 20.94 -14.10
CA GLY A 250 7.75 21.38 -13.02
C GLY A 250 6.33 21.71 -13.48
N VAL A 251 5.95 21.40 -14.71
CA VAL A 251 4.59 21.55 -15.23
C VAL A 251 4.02 20.21 -15.69
N CYS A 252 2.69 20.10 -15.70
CA CYS A 252 2.02 18.91 -16.22
C CYS A 252 1.73 19.05 -17.70
N VAL A 253 2.26 18.13 -18.48
CA VAL A 253 2.03 18.03 -19.93
C VAL A 253 1.47 16.65 -20.25
N SER A 254 0.77 16.52 -21.38
CA SER A 254 0.39 15.20 -21.88
C SER A 254 1.63 14.34 -22.10
N CYS A 255 1.46 13.02 -22.06
CA CYS A 255 2.55 12.09 -22.32
C CYS A 255 3.28 12.45 -23.61
N THR A 256 4.62 12.48 -23.57
CA THR A 256 5.41 12.92 -24.74
C THR A 256 5.47 11.85 -25.82
N ASP A 257 5.35 10.58 -25.42
CA ASP A 257 5.15 9.46 -26.34
C ASP A 257 3.67 9.35 -26.71
N LEU A 258 3.35 9.57 -28.00
CA LEU A 258 1.98 9.49 -28.53
C LEU A 258 1.39 8.08 -28.47
N ASN A 259 2.23 7.06 -28.32
CA ASN A 259 1.83 5.66 -28.17
C ASN A 259 1.66 5.26 -26.70
N CYS A 260 1.84 6.20 -25.78
CA CYS A 260 1.61 6.01 -24.36
C CYS A 260 0.19 6.44 -23.97
N ASP A 261 -0.53 5.55 -23.29
CA ASP A 261 -1.86 5.80 -22.72
C ASP A 261 -1.74 6.49 -21.35
N ILE A 262 -0.82 6.01 -20.51
CA ILE A 262 -0.53 6.60 -19.20
C ILE A 262 0.99 6.70 -19.01
N CYS A 263 1.50 7.92 -18.89
CA CYS A 263 2.88 8.20 -18.49
C CYS A 263 3.03 8.30 -16.98
N ASN A 264 4.27 8.27 -16.52
CA ASN A 264 4.63 8.47 -15.14
C ASN A 264 4.21 9.89 -14.71
N PRO A 265 3.44 10.03 -13.61
CA PRO A 265 2.91 11.32 -13.21
C PRO A 265 3.99 12.30 -12.73
N THR A 266 5.22 11.84 -12.49
CA THR A 266 6.41 12.65 -12.18
C THR A 266 7.40 12.76 -13.35
N ASP A 267 7.11 12.17 -14.51
CA ASP A 267 7.99 12.26 -15.70
C ASP A 267 7.19 11.96 -16.98
N ALA A 268 6.90 12.99 -17.77
CA ALA A 268 6.12 12.87 -19.01
C ALA A 268 6.79 12.02 -20.10
N THR A 269 8.09 11.75 -19.97
CA THR A 269 8.87 10.97 -20.95
C THR A 269 8.82 9.48 -20.70
N LYS A 270 8.43 9.06 -19.49
CA LYS A 270 8.37 7.66 -19.10
C LYS A 270 6.95 7.15 -19.18
N CYS A 271 6.72 6.11 -19.95
CA CYS A 271 5.43 5.46 -20.06
C CYS A 271 5.25 4.39 -18.97
N SER A 272 4.06 4.38 -18.37
CA SER A 272 3.63 3.34 -17.43
C SER A 272 2.58 2.38 -18.03
N ARG A 273 1.92 2.79 -19.11
CA ARG A 273 0.98 1.97 -19.87
C ARG A 273 0.91 2.41 -21.32
N CYS A 274 1.19 1.50 -22.23
CA CYS A 274 1.12 1.74 -23.66
C CYS A 274 -0.31 1.63 -24.21
N ASN A 275 -0.55 2.31 -25.33
CA ASN A 275 -1.75 2.16 -26.13
C ASN A 275 -1.90 0.73 -26.66
N THR A 276 -3.11 0.39 -27.10
CA THR A 276 -3.41 -0.89 -27.73
C THR A 276 -2.53 -1.11 -28.96
N GLY A 277 -1.94 -2.30 -29.08
CA GLY A 277 -1.00 -2.64 -30.16
C GLY A 277 0.47 -2.34 -29.85
N TYR A 278 0.78 -1.89 -28.63
CA TYR A 278 2.13 -1.56 -28.18
C TYR A 278 2.53 -2.32 -26.91
N GLY A 279 3.83 -2.48 -26.71
CA GLY A 279 4.46 -3.06 -25.53
C GLY A 279 5.47 -2.08 -24.91
N MET A 280 5.70 -2.22 -23.61
CA MET A 280 6.60 -1.33 -22.86
C MET A 280 8.04 -1.83 -22.96
N LYS A 281 8.96 -1.02 -23.51
CA LYS A 281 10.39 -1.31 -23.54
C LYS A 281 11.17 -0.10 -23.04
N ASP A 282 11.95 -0.28 -21.98
CA ASP A 282 12.77 0.78 -21.36
C ASP A 282 11.98 2.08 -21.11
N ASP A 283 10.83 1.97 -20.45
CA ASP A 283 9.87 3.06 -20.19
C ASP A 283 9.28 3.75 -21.45
N THR A 284 9.42 3.17 -22.65
CA THR A 284 8.83 3.69 -23.89
C THR A 284 7.91 2.68 -24.56
N CYS A 285 7.01 3.13 -25.43
CA CYS A 285 6.08 2.24 -26.12
C CYS A 285 6.57 1.89 -27.52
N VAL A 286 6.79 0.59 -27.73
CA VAL A 286 7.19 0.04 -29.03
C VAL A 286 6.03 -0.76 -29.64
N PRO A 287 5.81 -0.67 -30.96
CA PRO A 287 4.72 -1.41 -31.61
C PRO A 287 4.99 -2.91 -31.50
N CYS A 288 3.93 -3.69 -31.29
CA CYS A 288 4.02 -5.14 -31.33
C CYS A 288 4.30 -5.60 -32.76
N THR A 289 5.19 -6.59 -32.91
CA THR A 289 5.57 -7.10 -34.24
C THR A 289 4.40 -7.80 -34.93
N ASP A 290 3.51 -8.43 -34.17
CA ASP A 290 2.29 -9.06 -34.69
C ASP A 290 1.11 -8.07 -34.66
N HIS A 291 0.58 -7.74 -35.84
CA HIS A 291 -0.56 -6.83 -35.99
C HIS A 291 -1.86 -7.31 -35.32
N ASN A 292 -2.01 -8.61 -35.07
CA ASN A 292 -3.16 -9.15 -34.35
C ASN A 292 -2.94 -9.15 -32.83
N CYS A 293 -1.78 -8.70 -32.35
CA CYS A 293 -1.48 -8.55 -30.93
C CYS A 293 -1.93 -7.19 -30.41
N ILE A 294 -2.78 -7.17 -29.39
CA ILE A 294 -3.22 -5.92 -28.74
C ILE A 294 -2.31 -5.51 -27.57
N LYS A 295 -1.47 -6.42 -27.07
CA LYS A 295 -0.47 -6.12 -26.04
C LYS A 295 0.68 -7.12 -26.09
N CYS A 296 1.90 -6.62 -26.26
CA CYS A 296 3.13 -7.41 -26.18
C CYS A 296 3.90 -7.11 -24.88
N SER A 297 4.83 -7.98 -24.53
CA SER A 297 5.72 -7.84 -23.37
C SER A 297 6.79 -6.75 -23.59
N THR A 298 7.84 -6.76 -22.77
CA THR A 298 9.05 -5.95 -23.00
C THR A 298 9.82 -6.34 -24.26
N ASP A 299 9.61 -7.56 -24.75
CA ASP A 299 9.96 -7.98 -26.10
C ASP A 299 8.73 -7.80 -27.01
N ALA A 300 8.86 -6.92 -28.01
CA ALA A 300 7.82 -6.62 -29.00
C ALA A 300 7.37 -7.85 -29.81
N ASN A 301 8.19 -8.91 -29.86
CA ASN A 301 7.88 -10.17 -30.55
C ASN A 301 7.16 -11.18 -29.66
N LYS A 302 6.89 -10.86 -28.40
CA LYS A 302 6.19 -11.74 -27.47
C LYS A 302 4.83 -11.13 -27.14
N CYS A 303 3.82 -11.60 -27.85
CA CYS A 303 2.46 -11.21 -27.57
C CYS A 303 1.98 -11.77 -26.23
N THR A 304 1.19 -10.98 -25.51
CA THR A 304 0.56 -11.40 -24.25
C THR A 304 -0.96 -11.46 -24.39
N ASN A 305 -1.55 -10.53 -25.13
CA ASN A 305 -2.98 -10.51 -25.42
C ASN A 305 -3.23 -10.32 -26.93
N CYS A 306 -4.10 -11.16 -27.47
CA CYS A 306 -4.50 -11.11 -28.89
C CYS A 306 -5.81 -10.35 -29.09
N SER A 307 -5.97 -9.82 -30.30
CA SER A 307 -7.23 -9.26 -30.80
C SER A 307 -8.32 -10.33 -30.80
N LEU A 308 -9.58 -9.89 -30.81
CA LEU A 308 -10.73 -10.79 -30.87
C LEU A 308 -10.63 -11.70 -32.11
N GLY A 309 -10.88 -13.01 -31.92
CA GLY A 309 -10.79 -14.02 -32.99
C GLY A 309 -9.40 -14.65 -33.17
N PHE A 310 -8.43 -14.29 -32.32
CA PHE A 310 -7.10 -14.89 -32.29
C PHE A 310 -6.76 -15.43 -30.90
N THR A 311 -5.99 -16.51 -30.86
CA THR A 311 -5.42 -17.10 -29.64
C THR A 311 -3.91 -17.02 -29.66
N LEU A 312 -3.31 -16.96 -28.47
CA LEU A 312 -1.85 -16.95 -28.32
C LEU A 312 -1.26 -18.28 -28.81
N SER A 313 -0.18 -18.22 -29.59
CA SER A 313 0.55 -19.41 -30.04
C SER A 313 1.16 -20.16 -28.85
N THR A 314 1.42 -21.45 -29.00
CA THR A 314 1.97 -22.32 -27.95
C THR A 314 3.33 -21.85 -27.40
N GLN A 315 4.02 -20.96 -28.12
CA GLN A 315 5.30 -20.37 -27.73
C GLN A 315 5.16 -18.94 -27.16
N GLY A 316 3.95 -18.39 -27.09
CA GLY A 316 3.69 -17.05 -26.56
C GLY A 316 4.23 -15.90 -27.43
N LYS A 317 4.49 -16.17 -28.72
CA LYS A 317 5.14 -15.19 -29.62
C LYS A 317 4.14 -14.47 -30.53
N ALA A 318 3.14 -15.18 -31.03
CA ALA A 318 2.23 -14.67 -32.07
C ALA A 318 0.78 -15.01 -31.77
N CYS A 319 -0.13 -14.28 -32.41
CA CYS A 319 -1.56 -14.48 -32.38
C CYS A 319 -1.99 -15.26 -33.61
N VAL A 320 -2.51 -16.47 -33.39
CA VAL A 320 -3.00 -17.35 -34.45
C VAL A 320 -4.52 -17.34 -34.47
N LYS A 321 -5.13 -17.37 -35.66
CA LYS A 321 -6.60 -17.35 -35.80
C LYS A 321 -7.20 -18.52 -35.03
N SER A 322 -8.19 -18.23 -34.19
CA SER A 322 -8.93 -19.26 -33.47
C SER A 322 -9.68 -20.09 -34.50
N GLN A 323 -9.20 -21.30 -34.79
CA GLN A 323 -9.96 -22.25 -35.60
C GLN A 323 -11.20 -22.61 -34.77
N GLY A 324 -12.36 -22.09 -35.15
CA GLY A 324 -13.64 -22.56 -34.62
C GLY A 324 -13.67 -24.08 -34.73
N ALA A 325 -14.14 -24.76 -33.68
CA ALA A 325 -14.14 -26.21 -33.55
C ALA A 325 -14.48 -26.91 -34.88
N SER A 326 -13.46 -27.38 -35.58
CA SER A 326 -13.59 -28.11 -36.83
C SER A 326 -13.40 -29.59 -36.52
N ARG A 327 -14.53 -30.29 -36.47
CA ARG A 327 -14.74 -31.73 -36.70
C ARG A 327 -13.59 -32.65 -36.29
N VAL A 328 -13.78 -33.34 -35.16
CA VAL A 328 -13.08 -34.60 -34.89
C VAL A 328 -13.47 -35.59 -35.98
N SER A 329 -12.62 -35.76 -37.00
CA SER A 329 -12.65 -36.94 -37.86
C SER A 329 -11.98 -38.09 -37.10
N GLY A 330 -12.76 -38.76 -36.26
CA GLY A 330 -12.42 -40.09 -35.73
C GLY A 330 -12.94 -41.18 -36.68
N PRO A 331 -12.24 -42.32 -36.81
CA PRO A 331 -12.56 -43.33 -37.81
C PRO A 331 -13.86 -44.09 -37.48
N LEU A 332 -14.56 -44.42 -38.56
CA LEU A 332 -15.64 -45.38 -38.73
C LEU A 332 -15.74 -46.47 -37.64
N PHE A 333 -16.87 -46.49 -36.93
CA PHE A 333 -17.52 -47.74 -36.51
C PHE A 333 -18.91 -47.76 -37.14
N VAL A 334 -19.03 -48.54 -38.21
CA VAL A 334 -20.28 -48.86 -38.90
C VAL A 334 -20.90 -50.07 -38.20
N GLY A 335 -22.18 -49.93 -37.88
CA GLY A 335 -23.14 -51.03 -37.80
C GLY A 335 -23.74 -51.26 -36.42
N VAL A 336 -25.03 -51.58 -36.25
CA VAL A 336 -26.22 -51.74 -37.11
C VAL A 336 -27.35 -51.74 -36.05
N LEU A 337 -28.49 -51.03 -36.14
CA LEU A 337 -29.70 -51.44 -36.83
C LEU A 337 -30.79 -50.37 -36.64
N SER A 338 -31.32 -49.96 -37.79
CA SER A 338 -32.50 -49.13 -38.02
C SER A 338 -33.79 -49.95 -38.02
N ALA A 339 -34.91 -49.34 -37.60
CA ALA A 339 -36.28 -49.45 -38.12
C ALA A 339 -37.28 -49.14 -36.98
N LEU A 340 -38.38 -48.40 -37.10
CA LEU A 340 -39.09 -47.75 -38.22
C LEU A 340 -40.16 -46.81 -37.60
N ALA A 341 -40.48 -45.74 -38.33
CA ALA A 341 -41.73 -44.95 -38.43
C ALA A 341 -42.74 -44.94 -37.25
N VAL A 342 -43.04 -43.78 -36.64
CA VAL A 342 -44.00 -42.74 -37.09
C VAL A 342 -45.42 -43.25 -37.40
N SER A 343 -46.37 -42.74 -36.61
CA SER A 343 -47.77 -42.30 -36.85
C SER A 343 -48.62 -42.72 -35.63
N VAL A 344 -49.54 -41.97 -35.00
CA VAL A 344 -50.63 -41.12 -35.50
C VAL A 344 -51.24 -40.31 -34.30
N LEU A 345 -51.84 -39.12 -34.57
CA LEU A 345 -52.85 -38.33 -33.80
C LEU A 345 -52.36 -37.57 -32.54
N LEU A 346 -52.51 -36.25 -32.38
CA LEU A 346 -53.52 -35.26 -32.82
C LEU A 346 -52.87 -33.92 -33.17
#